data_AF-A0A1H5AK68-F1
#
_entry.id   AF-A0A1H5AK68-F1
#
_cell.length_a   1.000
_cell.length_b   1.000
_cell.length_c   1.000
_cell.angle_alpha   90.00
_cell.angle_beta   90.00
_cell.angle_gamma   90.00
#
_symmetry.space_group_name_H-M   'P 1'
#
loop_
_entity.id
_entity.type
_entity.pdbx_description
1 polymer ?
#
loop_
_entity_poly.entity_id
_entity_poly.type
_entity_poly.pdbx_seq_one_letter_code
_entity_poly.pdbx_strand_id
1 'polypeptide(L)'
;MIRDPSKLYDALTLISEGVTRPTAIAKALGIVYRTYTLWMVRSNSGDPEFMVEYQGEQMQWAAAIKLATKLAALELRGMVLQESVFGVEEVQIFQGQVVWQLDPEACKWDEDTREMLGFRRDGLLERDGKLVPVTIRKPAPWAQRQRILEANFADMRPSQTITNNVNLSGAVGVGFVPKPNYSAGPPPVPPPPPMPLLENVTDAEVTDIDDDDFLGPEPAPAAAPINIILDVKAPPEERIIRDMPTAAETPAAQSGILTPPRAFDAPPPRPARSPLEQSLYDALETARQKRDGG
;
A
#
# COMPACT_ATOMS: atom_id res chain seq x y z
N MET A 1 35.63 19.65 0.41
CA MET A 1 34.99 20.79 -0.27
C MET A 1 33.87 20.30 -1.18
N ILE A 2 32.68 20.78 -0.89
CA ILE A 2 31.51 20.65 -1.75
C ILE A 2 31.71 21.62 -2.91
N ARG A 3 31.64 21.16 -4.16
CA ARG A 3 31.83 22.05 -5.32
C ARG A 3 30.60 22.93 -5.55
N ASP A 4 29.41 22.40 -5.26
CA ASP A 4 28.12 23.07 -5.51
C ASP A 4 27.17 22.85 -4.31
N PRO A 5 26.87 23.87 -3.49
CA PRO A 5 25.97 23.73 -2.34
C PRO A 5 24.51 23.49 -2.76
N SER A 6 24.12 23.85 -3.98
CA SER A 6 22.77 23.58 -4.53
C SER A 6 22.41 22.09 -4.50
N LYS A 7 23.40 21.21 -4.68
CA LYS A 7 23.18 19.75 -4.69
C LYS A 7 22.72 19.20 -3.35
N LEU A 8 22.96 19.91 -2.25
CA LEU A 8 22.43 19.54 -0.93
C LEU A 8 20.91 19.76 -0.87
N TYR A 9 20.43 20.86 -1.46
CA TYR A 9 19.00 21.18 -1.55
C TYR A 9 18.30 20.26 -2.55
N ASP A 10 18.89 20.05 -3.73
CA ASP A 10 18.36 19.12 -4.74
C ASP A 10 18.18 17.70 -4.16
N ALA A 11 19.10 17.26 -3.29
CA ALA A 11 18.98 15.99 -2.59
C ALA A 11 17.75 15.93 -1.68
N LEU A 12 17.45 17.03 -0.97
CA LEU A 12 16.28 17.12 -0.09
C LEU A 12 14.98 17.14 -0.91
N THR A 13 14.96 17.86 -2.04
CA THR A 13 13.82 17.88 -2.96
C THR A 13 13.51 16.49 -3.51
N LEU A 14 14.53 15.74 -3.94
CA LEU A 14 14.36 14.37 -4.42
C LEU A 14 13.80 13.44 -3.33
N ILE A 15 14.19 13.64 -2.06
CA ILE A 15 13.66 12.85 -0.95
C ILE A 15 12.19 13.21 -0.71
N SER A 16 11.81 14.49 -0.78
CA SER A 16 10.39 14.89 -0.67
C SER A 16 9.54 14.37 -1.83
N GLU A 17 10.12 14.15 -3.02
CA GLU A 17 9.44 13.46 -4.13
C GLU A 17 9.33 11.93 -3.91
N GLY A 18 9.87 11.40 -2.82
CA GLY A 18 9.78 9.98 -2.45
C GLY A 18 10.99 9.14 -2.86
N VAL A 19 12.07 9.74 -3.41
CA VAL A 19 13.30 9.01 -3.72
C VAL A 19 14.14 8.85 -2.46
N THR A 20 13.95 7.75 -1.74
CA THR A 20 14.65 7.50 -0.46
C THR A 20 15.96 6.72 -0.58
N ARG A 21 16.24 6.11 -1.74
CA ARG A 21 17.44 5.27 -1.94
C ARG A 21 18.68 6.15 -2.16
N PRO A 22 19.70 6.11 -1.28
CA PRO A 22 20.90 6.94 -1.41
C PRO A 22 21.65 6.78 -2.75
N THR A 23 21.64 5.58 -3.33
CA THR A 23 22.24 5.31 -4.65
C THR A 23 21.49 5.99 -5.80
N ALA A 24 20.15 6.05 -5.71
CA ALA A 24 19.32 6.71 -6.71
C ALA A 24 19.46 8.23 -6.61
N ILE A 25 19.48 8.78 -5.39
CA ILE A 25 19.71 10.21 -5.14
C ILE A 25 21.06 10.63 -5.71
N ALA A 26 22.14 9.90 -5.37
CA ALA A 26 23.48 10.22 -5.88
C ALA A 26 23.54 10.20 -7.42
N LYS A 27 22.88 9.22 -8.05
CA LYS A 27 22.80 9.11 -9.51
C LYS A 27 22.03 10.29 -10.13
N ALA A 28 20.91 10.70 -9.54
CA ALA A 28 20.11 11.83 -10.01
C ALA A 28 20.88 13.16 -9.92
N LEU A 29 21.70 13.32 -8.88
CA LEU A 29 22.56 14.49 -8.69
C LEU A 29 23.84 14.48 -9.54
N GLY A 30 24.11 13.39 -10.26
CA GLY A 30 25.36 13.20 -11.01
C GLY A 30 26.60 13.08 -10.12
N ILE A 31 26.44 12.61 -8.87
CA ILE A 31 27.52 12.44 -7.91
C ILE A 31 27.81 10.94 -7.69
N VAL A 32 29.09 10.59 -7.52
CA VAL A 32 29.48 9.23 -7.12
C VAL A 32 28.91 8.91 -5.74
N TYR A 33 28.32 7.73 -5.57
CA TYR A 33 27.70 7.28 -4.31
C TYR A 33 28.62 7.46 -3.08
N ARG A 34 29.91 7.12 -3.22
CA ARG A 34 30.91 7.29 -2.15
C ARG A 34 31.03 8.74 -1.67
N THR A 35 30.95 9.70 -2.57
CA THR A 35 30.98 11.13 -2.24
C THR A 35 29.73 11.53 -1.46
N TYR A 36 28.55 11.08 -1.88
CA TYR A 36 27.30 11.30 -1.15
C TYR A 36 27.36 10.72 0.28
N THR A 37 27.86 9.50 0.45
CA THR A 37 28.04 8.92 1.79
C THR A 37 29.03 9.70 2.65
N LEU A 38 30.10 10.22 2.04
CA LEU A 38 31.09 11.04 2.76
C LEU A 38 30.51 12.38 3.19
N TRP A 39 29.62 12.99 2.39
CA TRP A 39 28.88 14.18 2.77
C TRP A 39 27.99 13.93 3.99
N MET A 40 27.28 12.80 4.02
CA MET A 40 26.46 12.45 5.20
C MET A 40 27.32 12.25 6.45
N VAL A 41 28.48 11.61 6.32
CA VAL A 41 29.40 11.42 7.47
C VAL A 41 29.93 12.77 7.96
N ARG A 42 30.41 13.65 7.07
CA ARG A 42 30.90 14.99 7.45
C ARG A 42 29.83 15.85 8.10
N SER A 43 28.60 15.83 7.57
CA SER A 43 27.48 16.55 8.17
C SER A 43 27.12 16.00 9.56
N ASN A 44 27.13 14.67 9.77
CA ASN A 44 26.95 14.10 11.11
C ASN A 44 28.07 14.48 12.09
N SER A 45 29.27 14.80 11.60
CA SER A 45 30.38 15.31 12.42
C SER A 45 30.24 16.80 12.76
N GLY A 46 29.17 17.49 12.33
CA GLY A 46 28.93 18.89 12.64
C GLY A 46 29.69 19.88 11.77
N ASP A 47 30.12 19.47 10.58
CA ASP A 47 30.83 20.33 9.64
C ASP A 47 29.94 21.53 9.20
N PRO A 48 30.40 22.78 9.38
CA PRO A 48 29.60 23.96 9.05
C PRO A 48 29.33 24.11 7.54
N GLU A 49 30.11 23.45 6.66
CA GLU A 49 29.82 23.43 5.21
C GLU A 49 28.47 22.77 4.89
N PHE A 50 27.89 22.00 5.82
CA PHE A 50 26.67 21.21 5.61
C PHE A 50 25.47 21.73 6.42
N MET A 51 25.50 22.99 6.85
CA MET A 51 24.32 23.64 7.41
C MET A 51 23.37 24.05 6.29
N VAL A 52 22.12 23.60 6.39
CA VAL A 52 21.05 23.91 5.44
C VAL A 52 19.81 24.38 6.20
N GLU A 53 19.07 25.29 5.58
CA GLU A 53 17.74 25.68 6.06
C GLU A 53 16.71 24.71 5.47
N TYR A 54 15.99 24.00 6.34
CA TYR A 54 14.94 23.07 5.94
C TYR A 54 13.70 23.31 6.81
N GLN A 55 12.56 23.58 6.16
CA GLN A 55 11.30 23.95 6.84
C GLN A 55 11.42 25.14 7.81
N GLY A 56 12.24 26.13 7.48
CA GLY A 56 12.43 27.34 8.29
C GLY A 56 13.38 27.18 9.48
N GLU A 57 13.96 25.99 9.69
CA GLU A 57 14.97 25.75 10.71
C GLU A 57 16.34 25.50 10.08
N GLN A 58 17.39 26.09 10.66
CA GLN A 58 18.77 25.78 10.29
C GLN A 58 19.24 24.51 11.00
N MET A 59 19.59 23.49 10.21
CA MET A 59 20.04 22.21 10.75
C MET A 59 21.15 21.60 9.90
N GLN A 60 21.83 20.61 10.46
CA GLN A 60 22.80 19.81 9.72
C GLN A 60 22.10 19.03 8.61
N TRP A 61 22.67 19.00 7.41
CA TRP A 61 22.09 18.33 6.24
C TRP A 61 21.73 16.85 6.49
N ALA A 62 22.54 16.12 7.25
CA ALA A 62 22.22 14.75 7.64
C ALA A 62 20.97 14.64 8.55
N ALA A 63 20.71 15.65 9.39
CA ALA A 63 19.48 15.75 10.17
C ALA A 63 18.28 16.09 9.26
N ALA A 64 18.45 17.03 8.33
CA ALA A 64 17.44 17.38 7.33
C ALA A 64 17.04 16.17 6.47
N ILE A 65 17.99 15.34 6.02
CA ILE A 65 17.70 14.09 5.29
C ILE A 65 16.83 13.15 6.13
N LYS A 66 17.15 12.97 7.41
CA LYS A 66 16.37 12.09 8.31
C LYS A 66 14.95 12.63 8.48
N LEU A 67 14.79 13.95 8.61
CA LEU A 67 13.48 14.60 8.72
C LEU A 67 12.69 14.42 7.42
N ALA A 68 13.28 14.77 6.27
CA ALA A 68 12.69 14.63 4.95
C ALA A 68 12.26 13.17 4.67
N THR A 69 13.10 12.20 5.03
CA THR A 69 12.78 10.77 4.85
C THR A 69 11.60 10.34 5.72
N LYS A 70 11.50 10.86 6.96
CA LYS A 70 10.35 10.59 7.83
C LYS A 70 9.06 11.20 7.27
N LEU A 71 9.12 12.43 6.76
CA LEU A 71 7.96 13.07 6.13
C LEU A 71 7.51 12.32 4.88
N ALA A 72 8.44 11.97 3.99
CA ALA A 72 8.13 11.17 2.80
C ALA A 72 7.51 9.82 3.15
N ALA A 73 7.97 9.17 4.23
CA ALA A 73 7.36 7.94 4.71
C ALA A 73 5.92 8.15 5.22
N LEU A 74 5.65 9.25 5.93
CA LEU A 74 4.30 9.60 6.41
C LEU A 74 3.35 9.91 5.26
N GLU A 75 3.82 10.60 4.22
CA GLU A 75 3.04 10.83 3.00
C GLU A 75 2.71 9.52 2.28
N LEU A 76 3.71 8.63 2.13
CA LEU A 76 3.49 7.29 1.57
C LEU A 76 2.45 6.51 2.37
N ARG A 77 2.49 6.59 3.70
CA ARG A 77 1.46 6.01 4.57
C ARG A 77 0.07 6.57 4.25
N GLY A 78 -0.06 7.89 4.09
CA GLY A 78 -1.31 8.54 3.71
C GLY A 78 -1.85 8.03 2.37
N MET A 79 -0.98 7.96 1.36
CA MET A 79 -1.34 7.46 0.02
C MET A 79 -1.79 5.99 0.08
N VAL A 80 -1.04 5.13 0.75
CA VAL A 80 -1.39 3.71 0.86
C VAL A 80 -2.71 3.52 1.59
N LEU A 81 -2.97 4.28 2.65
CA LEU A 81 -4.25 4.22 3.36
C LEU A 81 -5.40 4.70 2.47
N GLN A 82 -5.22 5.80 1.75
CA GLN A 82 -6.21 6.29 0.80
C GLN A 82 -6.52 5.22 -0.27
N GLU A 83 -5.50 4.65 -0.90
CA GLU A 83 -5.68 3.59 -1.89
C GLU A 83 -6.25 2.30 -1.28
N SER A 84 -6.04 2.03 0.00
CA SER A 84 -6.67 0.86 0.66
C SER A 84 -8.18 1.03 0.80
N VAL A 85 -8.65 2.26 1.03
CA VAL A 85 -10.07 2.59 1.16
C VAL A 85 -10.71 2.71 -0.22
N PHE A 86 -10.09 3.45 -1.13
CA PHE A 86 -10.65 3.78 -2.44
C PHE A 86 -10.27 2.81 -3.55
N GLY A 87 -9.31 1.91 -3.34
CA GLY A 87 -8.78 1.05 -4.40
C GLY A 87 -7.98 1.84 -5.44
N VAL A 88 -7.69 1.19 -6.57
CA VAL A 88 -7.03 1.81 -7.73
C VAL A 88 -7.93 1.67 -8.94
N GLU A 89 -8.10 2.77 -9.68
CA GLU A 89 -8.77 2.76 -10.98
C GLU A 89 -7.77 2.34 -12.05
N GLU A 90 -8.06 1.23 -12.73
CA GLU A 90 -7.26 0.74 -13.85
C GLU A 90 -8.09 0.82 -15.13
N VAL A 91 -7.47 1.29 -16.22
CA VAL A 91 -8.09 1.27 -17.55
C VAL A 91 -8.34 -0.17 -17.95
N GLN A 92 -9.57 -0.50 -18.30
CA GLN A 92 -9.93 -1.83 -18.77
C GLN A 92 -9.32 -2.09 -20.14
N ILE A 93 -8.48 -3.11 -20.21
CA ILE A 93 -7.90 -3.61 -21.46
C ILE A 93 -8.47 -4.99 -21.73
N PHE A 94 -9.13 -5.17 -22.87
CA PHE A 94 -9.65 -6.45 -23.34
C PHE A 94 -8.91 -6.83 -24.62
N GLN A 95 -8.29 -8.02 -24.66
CA GLN A 95 -7.53 -8.51 -25.82
C GLN A 95 -6.45 -7.54 -26.34
N GLY A 96 -5.82 -6.78 -25.44
CA GLY A 96 -4.79 -5.80 -25.81
C GLY A 96 -5.32 -4.47 -26.35
N GLN A 97 -6.63 -4.26 -26.35
CA GLN A 97 -7.28 -3.01 -26.75
C GLN A 97 -7.94 -2.32 -25.55
N VAL A 98 -7.89 -0.99 -25.53
CA VAL A 98 -8.58 -0.17 -24.52
C VAL A 98 -10.08 -0.23 -24.76
N VAL A 99 -10.82 -0.56 -23.73
CA VAL A 99 -12.28 -0.54 -23.78
C VAL A 99 -12.75 0.89 -23.53
N TRP A 100 -13.46 1.48 -24.48
CA TRP A 100 -14.01 2.82 -24.36
C TRP A 100 -15.40 2.78 -23.74
N GLN A 101 -15.71 3.78 -22.93
CA GLN A 101 -16.99 3.90 -22.25
C GLN A 101 -18.07 4.28 -23.26
N LEU A 102 -19.22 3.60 -23.17
CA LEU A 102 -20.41 3.95 -23.94
C LEU A 102 -21.16 5.09 -23.24
N ASP A 103 -21.69 6.02 -24.03
CA ASP A 103 -22.55 7.07 -23.51
C ASP A 103 -23.94 6.48 -23.20
N PRO A 104 -24.38 6.50 -21.92
CA PRO A 104 -25.65 5.91 -21.52
C PRO A 104 -26.87 6.59 -22.15
N GLU A 105 -26.76 7.84 -22.60
CA GLU A 105 -27.85 8.53 -23.29
C GLU A 105 -27.89 8.15 -24.77
N ALA A 106 -26.72 8.09 -25.41
CA ALA A 106 -26.60 7.72 -26.82
C ALA A 106 -26.97 6.25 -27.08
N CYS A 107 -26.65 5.35 -26.14
CA CYS A 107 -26.95 3.90 -26.26
C CYS A 107 -28.44 3.55 -26.28
N LYS A 108 -29.35 4.49 -25.95
CA LYS A 108 -30.80 4.26 -25.99
C LYS A 108 -31.39 4.34 -27.39
N TRP A 109 -30.66 4.96 -28.32
CA TRP A 109 -31.11 5.25 -29.67
C TRP A 109 -30.34 4.41 -30.69
N ASP A 110 -30.99 4.16 -31.82
CA ASP A 110 -30.37 3.60 -33.03
C ASP A 110 -29.33 4.56 -33.63
N GLU A 111 -28.44 4.02 -34.45
CA GLU A 111 -27.27 4.75 -34.98
C GLU A 111 -27.66 6.02 -35.74
N ASP A 112 -28.70 5.94 -36.57
CA ASP A 112 -29.13 7.05 -37.43
C ASP A 112 -29.78 8.16 -36.58
N THR A 113 -30.63 7.79 -35.60
CA THR A 113 -31.20 8.75 -34.64
C THR A 113 -30.15 9.38 -33.75
N ARG A 114 -29.11 8.64 -33.38
CA ARG A 114 -28.00 9.13 -32.56
C ARG A 114 -27.23 10.25 -33.29
N GLU A 115 -26.90 10.03 -34.55
CA GLU A 115 -26.23 11.04 -35.39
C GLU A 115 -27.12 12.28 -35.59
N MET A 116 -28.43 12.09 -35.80
CA MET A 116 -29.40 13.19 -35.91
C MET A 116 -29.50 14.03 -34.63
N LEU A 117 -29.35 13.41 -33.46
CA LEU A 117 -29.37 14.08 -32.16
C LEU A 117 -28.02 14.72 -31.79
N GLY A 118 -27.01 14.64 -32.67
CA GLY A 118 -25.70 15.25 -32.47
C GLY A 118 -24.73 14.41 -31.62
N PHE A 119 -25.09 13.17 -31.30
CA PHE A 119 -24.17 12.22 -30.66
C PHE A 119 -23.31 11.52 -31.72
N ARG A 120 -22.13 11.01 -31.34
CA ARG A 120 -21.31 10.18 -32.22
C ARG A 120 -22.05 8.91 -32.60
N ARG A 121 -22.00 8.54 -33.89
CA ARG A 121 -22.61 7.30 -34.40
C ARG A 121 -22.22 6.06 -33.59
N ASP A 122 -20.95 5.94 -33.20
CA ASP A 122 -20.42 4.81 -32.43
C ASP A 122 -20.97 4.71 -30.99
N GLY A 123 -21.61 5.77 -30.48
CA GLY A 123 -22.17 5.80 -29.11
C GLY A 123 -21.14 5.83 -27.99
N LEU A 124 -19.89 6.14 -28.32
CA LEU A 124 -18.82 6.28 -27.33
C LEU A 124 -18.94 7.61 -26.59
N LEU A 125 -18.66 7.59 -25.30
CA LEU A 125 -18.66 8.77 -24.45
C LEU A 125 -17.44 9.63 -24.74
N GLU A 126 -17.71 10.89 -25.09
CA GLU A 126 -16.70 11.91 -25.33
C GLU A 126 -16.85 13.03 -24.30
N ARG A 127 -15.73 13.37 -23.64
CA ARG A 127 -15.66 14.46 -22.68
C ARG A 127 -14.50 15.37 -23.05
N ASP A 128 -14.77 16.65 -23.23
CA ASP A 128 -13.77 17.66 -23.62
C ASP A 128 -12.96 17.30 -24.89
N GLY A 129 -13.62 16.69 -25.88
CA GLY A 129 -12.98 16.29 -27.14
C GLY A 129 -12.16 14.99 -27.06
N LYS A 130 -12.28 14.23 -25.96
CA LYS A 130 -11.52 12.99 -25.73
C LYS A 130 -12.45 11.84 -25.36
N LEU A 131 -12.16 10.66 -25.92
CA LEU A 131 -12.85 9.42 -25.54
C LEU A 131 -12.49 9.04 -24.11
N VAL A 132 -13.51 8.64 -23.34
CA VAL A 132 -13.33 8.22 -21.95
C VAL A 132 -13.18 6.69 -21.91
N PRO A 133 -12.07 6.15 -21.39
CA PRO A 133 -11.92 4.70 -21.24
C PRO A 133 -12.76 4.18 -20.09
N VAL A 134 -13.22 2.92 -20.18
CA VAL A 134 -13.82 2.23 -19.04
C VAL A 134 -12.74 1.98 -18.00
N THR A 135 -13.00 2.41 -16.77
CA THR A 135 -12.15 2.13 -15.62
C THR A 135 -12.78 1.04 -14.75
N ILE A 136 -11.98 0.07 -14.35
CA ILE A 136 -12.36 -0.93 -13.35
C ILE A 136 -11.66 -0.56 -12.04
N ARG A 137 -12.42 -0.50 -10.96
CA ARG A 137 -11.89 -0.37 -9.62
C ARG A 137 -11.33 -1.73 -9.19
N LYS A 138 -9.99 -1.84 -9.13
CA LYS A 138 -9.33 -2.99 -8.52
C LYS A 138 -9.06 -2.71 -7.05
N PRO A 139 -9.29 -3.68 -6.15
CA PRO A 139 -8.84 -3.54 -4.78
C PRO A 139 -7.32 -3.42 -4.77
N ALA A 140 -6.80 -2.51 -3.93
CA ALA A 140 -5.36 -2.37 -3.80
C ALA A 140 -4.75 -3.71 -3.30
N PRO A 141 -3.54 -4.08 -3.75
CA PRO A 141 -2.82 -5.25 -3.24
C PRO A 141 -2.34 -4.96 -1.80
N TRP A 142 -3.29 -4.99 -0.87
CA TRP A 142 -3.12 -4.51 0.50
C TRP A 142 -1.98 -5.22 1.22
N ALA A 143 -1.83 -6.53 1.01
CA ALA A 143 -0.82 -7.34 1.68
C ALA A 143 0.62 -6.91 1.34
N GLN A 144 0.91 -6.54 0.08
CA GLN A 144 2.25 -6.10 -0.30
C GLN A 144 2.54 -4.71 0.27
N ARG A 145 1.55 -3.81 0.24
CA ARG A 145 1.70 -2.45 0.75
C ARG A 145 1.78 -2.41 2.28
N GLN A 146 1.00 -3.24 2.95
CA GLN A 146 1.08 -3.39 4.40
C GLN A 146 2.45 -3.90 4.85
N ARG A 147 3.05 -4.88 4.15
CA ARG A 147 4.44 -5.31 4.45
C ARG A 147 5.46 -4.17 4.32
N ILE A 148 5.28 -3.29 3.34
CA ILE A 148 6.14 -2.10 3.18
C ILE A 148 5.94 -1.15 4.37
N LEU A 149 4.71 -0.95 4.82
CA LEU A 149 4.43 -0.13 5.99
C LEU A 149 4.99 -0.77 7.28
N GLU A 150 4.77 -2.06 7.52
CA GLU A 150 5.32 -2.82 8.66
C GLU A 150 6.86 -2.75 8.74
N ALA A 151 7.55 -2.73 7.60
CA ALA A 151 9.00 -2.59 7.55
C ALA A 151 9.46 -1.22 8.07
N ASN A 152 8.74 -0.15 7.70
CA ASN A 152 9.12 1.24 7.99
C ASN A 152 8.53 1.79 9.30
N PHE A 153 7.39 1.24 9.76
CA PHE A 153 6.59 1.76 10.86
C PHE A 153 6.40 0.69 11.93
N ALA A 154 6.91 0.95 13.14
CA ALA A 154 6.86 0.01 14.25
C ALA A 154 5.43 -0.19 14.79
N ASP A 155 4.59 0.84 14.74
CA ASP A 155 3.19 0.82 15.15
C ASP A 155 2.31 -0.07 14.27
N MET A 156 2.72 -0.32 13.03
CA MET A 156 1.98 -1.20 12.11
C MET A 156 2.42 -2.65 12.15
N ARG A 157 3.51 -2.97 12.86
CA ARG A 157 3.95 -4.36 13.01
C ARG A 157 2.92 -5.11 13.85
N PRO A 158 2.55 -6.35 13.47
CA PRO A 158 1.67 -7.15 14.30
C PRO A 158 2.32 -7.31 15.68
N SER A 159 1.69 -6.76 16.72
CA SER A 159 2.19 -6.86 18.09
C SER A 159 1.95 -8.28 18.61
N GLN A 160 2.76 -9.24 18.18
CA GLN A 160 2.87 -10.50 18.90
C GLN A 160 3.91 -10.30 20.00
N THR A 161 3.44 -9.92 21.18
CA THR A 161 4.24 -10.03 22.40
C THR A 161 4.40 -11.53 22.69
N ILE A 162 5.37 -12.17 22.06
CA ILE A 162 5.74 -13.54 22.41
C ILE A 162 6.59 -13.43 23.68
N THR A 163 5.96 -13.61 24.84
CA THR A 163 6.65 -13.83 26.11
C THR A 163 7.32 -15.19 26.06
N ASN A 164 8.50 -15.26 25.47
CA ASN A 164 9.40 -16.38 25.64
C ASN A 164 9.92 -16.34 27.09
N ASN A 165 9.23 -17.05 27.98
CA ASN A 165 9.73 -17.35 29.32
C ASN A 165 10.92 -18.31 29.19
N VAL A 166 12.09 -17.73 28.86
CA VAL A 166 13.35 -18.47 28.90
C VAL A 166 13.76 -18.53 30.37
N ASN A 167 13.41 -19.62 31.04
CA ASN A 167 13.94 -19.97 32.35
C ASN A 167 15.44 -20.28 32.21
N LEU A 168 16.27 -19.23 32.15
CA LEU A 168 17.72 -19.35 32.14
C LEU A 168 18.21 -19.41 33.60
N SER A 169 18.10 -20.59 34.21
CA SER A 169 18.89 -20.90 35.40
C SER A 169 20.30 -21.27 34.94
N GLY A 170 21.20 -20.29 34.85
CA GLY A 170 22.60 -20.54 34.52
C GLY A 170 23.36 -19.31 34.04
N ALA A 171 24.35 -18.90 34.84
CA ALA A 171 25.43 -17.95 34.62
C ALA A 171 25.52 -17.23 33.25
N VAL A 172 25.49 -15.89 33.31
CA VAL A 172 25.84 -14.98 32.21
C VAL A 172 27.32 -15.13 31.87
N GLY A 173 27.58 -15.89 30.81
CA GLY A 173 28.85 -15.99 30.12
C GLY A 173 28.57 -16.31 28.66
N VAL A 174 29.33 -15.73 27.72
CA VAL A 174 29.18 -15.98 26.28
C VAL A 174 29.58 -17.43 25.98
N GLY A 175 28.63 -18.34 26.15
CA GLY A 175 28.75 -19.74 25.83
C GLY A 175 28.50 -19.94 24.34
N PHE A 176 29.54 -20.35 23.60
CA PHE A 176 29.38 -20.90 22.27
C PHE A 176 28.40 -22.07 22.33
N VAL A 177 27.26 -21.94 21.66
CA VAL A 177 26.28 -23.03 21.52
C VAL A 177 26.99 -24.18 20.80
N PRO A 178 27.21 -25.34 21.44
CA PRO A 178 27.79 -26.49 20.75
C PRO A 178 26.86 -26.89 19.61
N LYS A 179 27.46 -27.17 18.43
CA LYS A 179 26.72 -27.58 17.23
C LYS A 179 25.72 -28.70 17.58
N PRO A 180 24.45 -28.60 17.15
CA PRO A 180 23.46 -29.63 17.41
C PRO A 180 23.95 -30.97 16.86
N ASN A 181 23.97 -31.98 17.73
CA ASN A 181 24.40 -33.32 17.37
C ASN A 181 23.26 -34.04 16.64
N TYR A 182 23.30 -34.05 15.31
CA TYR A 182 22.27 -34.66 14.45
C TYR A 182 22.30 -36.20 14.42
N SER A 183 23.14 -36.85 15.25
CA SER A 183 23.22 -38.32 15.31
C SER A 183 22.25 -38.96 16.32
N ALA A 184 21.58 -38.17 17.14
CA ALA A 184 20.55 -38.66 18.05
C ALA A 184 19.20 -38.65 17.34
N GLY A 185 18.47 -39.77 17.40
CA GLY A 185 17.09 -39.86 16.90
C GLY A 185 16.21 -38.74 17.50
N PRO A 186 15.13 -38.36 16.80
CA PRO A 186 14.30 -37.23 17.19
C PRO A 186 13.86 -37.37 18.65
N PRO A 187 13.95 -36.29 19.45
CA PRO A 187 13.51 -36.33 20.85
C PRO A 187 12.03 -36.75 20.90
N PRO A 188 11.64 -37.57 21.89
CA PRO A 188 10.28 -38.06 21.99
C PRO A 188 9.30 -36.88 22.08
N VAL A 189 8.29 -36.90 21.21
CA VAL A 189 7.24 -35.89 21.16
C VAL A 189 6.52 -35.92 22.52
N PRO A 190 6.43 -34.78 23.24
CA PRO A 190 5.68 -34.75 24.49
C PRO A 190 4.22 -35.11 24.21
N PRO A 191 3.54 -35.83 25.12
CA PRO A 191 2.15 -36.20 24.94
C PRO A 191 1.29 -34.94 24.79
N PRO A 192 0.26 -34.97 23.93
CA PRO A 192 -0.61 -33.83 23.73
C PRO A 192 -1.28 -33.44 25.06
N PRO A 193 -1.40 -32.13 25.36
CA PRO A 193 -2.10 -31.68 26.55
C PRO A 193 -3.56 -32.19 26.53
N PRO A 194 -4.13 -32.53 27.70
CA PRO A 194 -5.50 -33.00 27.78
C PRO A 194 -6.44 -31.91 27.23
N MET A 195 -7.27 -32.29 26.25
CA MET A 195 -8.27 -31.38 25.70
C MET A 195 -9.23 -30.96 26.82
N PRO A 196 -9.54 -29.66 26.97
CA PRO A 196 -10.58 -29.22 27.88
C PRO A 196 -11.91 -29.85 27.43
N LEU A 197 -12.54 -30.60 28.32
CA LEU A 197 -13.91 -31.07 28.14
C LEU A 197 -14.81 -29.84 28.11
N LEU A 198 -15.37 -29.54 26.93
CA LEU A 198 -16.51 -28.65 26.82
C LEU A 198 -17.69 -29.32 27.54
N GLU A 199 -17.99 -28.82 28.73
CA GLU A 199 -19.20 -29.14 29.46
C GLU A 199 -20.37 -28.57 28.65
N ASN A 200 -21.15 -29.44 28.02
CA ASN A 200 -22.38 -29.07 27.35
C ASN A 200 -23.39 -28.66 28.43
N VAL A 201 -23.48 -27.36 28.71
CA VAL A 201 -24.61 -26.80 29.44
C VAL A 201 -25.83 -26.94 28.53
N THR A 202 -26.61 -27.98 28.76
CA THR A 202 -27.94 -28.14 28.18
C THR A 202 -28.87 -27.10 28.76
N ASP A 203 -29.57 -26.37 27.89
CA ASP A 203 -30.73 -25.54 28.23
C ASP A 203 -31.76 -26.34 29.02
N ALA A 204 -31.82 -26.12 30.34
CA ALA A 204 -33.01 -26.33 31.14
C ALA A 204 -32.86 -25.62 32.50
N GLU A 205 -33.88 -24.82 32.82
CA GLU A 205 -34.25 -24.34 34.16
C GLU A 205 -33.59 -23.06 34.68
N VAL A 206 -34.25 -21.97 34.30
CA VAL A 206 -34.50 -20.78 35.14
C VAL A 206 -35.00 -21.22 36.51
N THR A 207 -34.25 -20.91 37.57
CA THR A 207 -34.78 -20.63 38.92
C THR A 207 -33.82 -19.71 39.67
N ASP A 208 -34.31 -18.50 39.96
CA ASP A 208 -34.07 -17.63 41.11
C ASP A 208 -32.75 -17.80 41.90
N ILE A 209 -31.85 -16.82 41.76
CA ILE A 209 -30.77 -16.57 42.74
C ILE A 209 -30.73 -15.07 43.03
N ASP A 210 -30.88 -14.78 44.32
CA ASP A 210 -31.07 -13.49 44.98
C ASP A 210 -29.95 -12.44 44.77
N ASP A 211 -30.39 -11.19 44.68
CA ASP A 211 -29.68 -9.96 44.28
C ASP A 211 -28.88 -9.25 45.41
N ASP A 212 -28.27 -9.96 46.38
CA ASP A 212 -27.75 -9.29 47.60
C ASP A 212 -26.23 -9.40 47.90
N ASP A 213 -25.38 -9.90 46.98
CA ASP A 213 -23.94 -10.07 47.29
C ASP A 213 -22.94 -9.47 46.25
N PHE A 214 -23.38 -8.55 45.40
CA PHE A 214 -22.49 -7.87 44.42
C PHE A 214 -22.10 -6.43 44.82
N LEU A 215 -21.73 -6.20 46.08
CA LEU A 215 -21.06 -4.96 46.50
C LEU A 215 -19.86 -5.25 47.39
N GLY A 216 -18.69 -5.33 46.76
CA GLY A 216 -17.39 -5.22 47.44
C GLY A 216 -17.12 -3.78 47.92
N PRO A 217 -16.12 -3.57 48.80
CA PRO A 217 -15.98 -2.36 49.61
C PRO A 217 -15.55 -1.12 48.82
N GLU A 218 -16.11 0.01 49.25
CA GLU A 218 -16.01 1.37 48.73
C GLU A 218 -14.56 1.93 48.69
N PRO A 219 -14.10 2.52 47.58
CA PRO A 219 -12.86 3.29 47.54
C PRO A 219 -13.07 4.76 47.98
N ALA A 220 -12.10 5.26 48.75
CA ALA A 220 -12.05 6.60 49.35
C ALA A 220 -12.12 7.78 48.35
N PRO A 221 -12.57 8.98 48.79
CA PRO A 221 -12.90 10.09 47.90
C PRO A 221 -11.65 10.83 47.37
N ALA A 222 -11.52 10.89 46.04
CA ALA A 222 -10.57 11.75 45.34
C ALA A 222 -11.29 12.89 44.62
N ALA A 223 -10.90 14.11 45.02
CA ALA A 223 -10.96 15.44 44.38
C ALA A 223 -11.89 15.73 43.18
N ALA A 224 -12.54 16.90 43.28
CA ALA A 224 -13.56 17.47 42.42
C ALA A 224 -13.25 17.53 40.90
N PRO A 225 -14.28 17.38 40.04
CA PRO A 225 -14.16 17.61 38.60
C PRO A 225 -14.18 19.11 38.25
N ILE A 226 -13.24 19.52 37.40
CA ILE A 226 -13.20 20.82 36.73
C ILE A 226 -14.25 20.82 35.61
N ASN A 227 -15.23 21.71 35.70
CA ASN A 227 -16.15 22.00 34.61
C ASN A 227 -15.44 22.82 33.53
N ILE A 228 -15.20 22.24 32.35
CA ILE A 228 -14.93 22.99 31.12
C ILE A 228 -16.17 22.88 30.24
N ILE A 229 -16.91 23.98 30.17
CA ILE A 229 -18.01 24.18 29.24
C ILE A 229 -17.38 24.59 27.89
N LEU A 230 -17.46 23.73 26.88
CA LEU A 230 -17.19 24.07 25.49
C LEU A 230 -18.51 24.06 24.74
N ASP A 231 -19.02 25.27 24.49
CA ASP A 231 -20.20 25.56 23.70
C ASP A 231 -19.83 25.46 22.20
N VAL A 232 -20.18 24.35 21.56
CA VAL A 232 -20.02 24.16 20.11
C VAL A 232 -21.42 24.11 19.48
N LYS A 233 -21.85 25.28 19.02
CA LYS A 233 -23.06 25.47 18.22
C LYS A 233 -22.84 24.95 16.80
N ALA A 234 -23.29 23.73 16.51
CA ALA A 234 -23.37 23.18 15.15
C ALA A 234 -24.68 23.61 14.44
N PRO A 235 -24.66 24.00 13.16
CA PRO A 235 -25.87 24.21 12.37
C PRO A 235 -26.46 22.88 11.84
N PRO A 236 -27.78 22.80 11.60
CA PRO A 236 -28.45 21.56 11.23
C PRO A 236 -28.28 21.24 9.74
N GLU A 237 -27.80 20.03 9.44
CA GLU A 237 -27.82 19.44 8.10
C GLU A 237 -29.18 18.75 7.85
N GLU A 238 -29.85 19.15 6.77
CA GLU A 238 -31.04 18.50 6.23
C GLU A 238 -30.68 17.12 5.67
N ARG A 239 -31.12 16.06 6.35
CA ARG A 239 -31.09 14.68 5.85
C ARG A 239 -32.25 14.47 4.86
N ILE A 240 -31.95 14.50 3.57
CA ILE A 240 -32.83 13.92 2.55
C ILE A 240 -32.52 12.42 2.49
N ILE A 241 -33.38 11.63 3.15
CA ILE A 241 -33.44 10.17 3.01
C ILE A 241 -34.12 9.90 1.65
N ARG A 242 -33.37 9.40 0.67
CA ARG A 242 -33.93 8.75 -0.52
C ARG A 242 -33.78 7.25 -0.37
N ASP A 243 -34.92 6.58 -0.36
CA ASP A 243 -35.09 5.15 -0.36
C ASP A 243 -34.30 4.49 -1.51
N MET A 244 -33.45 3.51 -1.17
CA MET A 244 -32.92 2.56 -2.14
C MET A 244 -33.95 1.44 -2.36
N PRO A 245 -34.32 1.10 -3.59
CA PRO A 245 -35.09 -0.10 -3.85
C PRO A 245 -34.23 -1.36 -3.69
N THR A 246 -34.80 -2.26 -2.89
CA THR A 246 -34.35 -3.62 -2.57
C THR A 246 -34.21 -4.49 -3.82
N ALA A 247 -33.16 -5.31 -3.83
CA ALA A 247 -32.85 -6.30 -4.86
C ALA A 247 -34.01 -7.29 -5.09
N ALA A 248 -34.35 -7.52 -6.36
CA ALA A 248 -35.16 -8.64 -6.81
C ALA A 248 -34.46 -9.37 -7.96
N GLU A 249 -34.11 -10.63 -7.67
CA GLU A 249 -34.12 -11.80 -8.55
C GLU A 249 -33.33 -11.78 -9.86
N THR A 250 -32.13 -12.39 -9.81
CA THR A 250 -31.41 -12.90 -10.99
C THR A 250 -31.87 -14.34 -11.27
N PRO A 251 -32.33 -14.70 -12.48
CA PRO A 251 -32.72 -16.07 -12.79
C PRO A 251 -31.51 -16.99 -13.02
N ALA A 252 -31.70 -18.26 -12.65
CA ALA A 252 -30.73 -19.34 -12.66
C ALA A 252 -30.08 -19.57 -14.03
N ALA A 253 -28.75 -19.53 -14.07
CA ALA A 253 -27.96 -19.95 -15.22
C ALA A 253 -27.96 -21.49 -15.32
N GLN A 254 -28.39 -21.98 -16.48
CA GLN A 254 -28.40 -23.38 -16.87
C GLN A 254 -26.97 -23.94 -16.96
N SER A 255 -26.77 -25.10 -16.35
CA SER A 255 -25.55 -25.90 -16.40
C SER A 255 -25.36 -26.55 -17.77
N GLY A 256 -24.63 -25.88 -18.65
CA GLY A 256 -24.15 -26.43 -19.91
C GLY A 256 -22.96 -27.38 -19.69
N ILE A 257 -23.06 -28.57 -20.26
CA ILE A 257 -22.10 -29.68 -20.19
C ILE A 257 -20.74 -29.27 -20.79
N LEU A 258 -19.69 -29.35 -19.97
CA LEU A 258 -18.28 -29.12 -20.34
C LEU A 258 -17.81 -30.16 -21.35
N THR A 259 -17.53 -29.70 -22.58
CA THR A 259 -16.75 -30.45 -23.58
C THR A 259 -15.27 -30.18 -23.33
N PRO A 260 -14.36 -31.18 -23.31
CA PRO A 260 -12.96 -30.96 -23.03
C PRO A 260 -12.28 -30.10 -24.13
N PRO A 261 -11.36 -29.19 -23.76
CA PRO A 261 -10.72 -28.28 -24.69
C PRO A 261 -9.82 -29.03 -25.69
N ARG A 262 -10.01 -28.67 -26.97
CA ARG A 262 -9.20 -29.10 -28.11
C ARG A 262 -7.73 -28.67 -27.89
N ALA A 263 -6.80 -29.54 -28.29
CA ALA A 263 -5.36 -29.29 -28.21
C ALA A 263 -4.98 -27.92 -28.78
N PHE A 264 -4.10 -27.22 -28.05
CA PHE A 264 -3.56 -25.90 -28.38
C PHE A 264 -2.98 -25.89 -29.81
N ASP A 265 -3.68 -25.22 -30.72
CA ASP A 265 -3.10 -24.78 -31.99
C ASP A 265 -1.95 -23.80 -31.68
N ALA A 266 -0.86 -23.92 -32.44
CA ALA A 266 0.33 -23.10 -32.30
C ALA A 266 -0.05 -21.60 -32.34
N PRO A 267 0.58 -20.75 -31.49
CA PRO A 267 0.27 -19.33 -31.45
C PRO A 267 0.44 -18.73 -32.86
N PRO A 268 -0.51 -17.88 -33.29
CA PRO A 268 -0.44 -17.27 -34.62
C PRO A 268 0.89 -16.52 -34.77
N PRO A 269 1.50 -16.56 -35.98
CA PRO A 269 2.74 -15.84 -36.24
C PRO A 269 2.54 -14.36 -35.93
N ARG A 270 3.49 -13.76 -35.18
CA ARG A 270 3.43 -12.33 -34.86
C ARG A 270 3.27 -11.53 -36.16
N PRO A 271 2.38 -10.53 -36.20
CA PRO A 271 2.27 -9.65 -37.34
C PRO A 271 3.63 -8.97 -37.60
N ALA A 272 3.94 -8.76 -38.87
CA ALA A 272 5.13 -8.03 -39.28
C ALA A 272 5.17 -6.67 -38.57
N ARG A 273 6.32 -6.33 -37.99
CA ARG A 273 6.52 -5.06 -37.28
C ARG A 273 6.14 -3.90 -38.19
N SER A 274 5.48 -2.90 -37.63
CA SER A 274 5.13 -1.70 -38.39
C SER A 274 6.41 -0.98 -38.87
N PRO A 275 6.37 -0.22 -39.98
CA PRO A 275 7.53 0.52 -40.49
C PRO A 275 8.16 1.46 -39.44
N LEU A 276 7.32 2.00 -38.54
CA LEU A 276 7.76 2.81 -37.41
C LEU A 276 8.54 2.01 -36.37
N GLU A 277 8.09 0.80 -36.01
CA GLU A 277 8.81 -0.07 -35.08
C GLU A 277 10.15 -0.57 -35.63
N GLN A 278 10.25 -0.78 -36.94
CA GLN A 278 11.53 -1.08 -37.59
C GLN A 278 12.50 0.10 -37.48
N SER A 279 12.05 1.31 -37.78
CA SER A 279 12.89 2.52 -37.69
C SER A 279 13.43 2.78 -36.27
N LEU A 280 12.63 2.50 -35.24
CA LEU A 280 13.04 2.64 -33.84
C LEU A 280 14.06 1.58 -33.41
N TYR A 281 13.92 0.36 -33.94
CA TYR A 281 14.89 -0.71 -33.68
C TYR A 281 16.23 -0.42 -34.33
N ASP A 282 16.23 0.02 -35.58
CA ASP A 282 17.45 0.38 -36.31
C ASP A 282 18.17 1.56 -35.62
N ALA A 283 17.41 2.56 -35.15
CA ALA A 283 17.97 3.67 -34.39
C ALA A 283 18.62 3.21 -33.07
N LEU A 284 18.02 2.24 -32.37
CA LEU A 284 18.56 1.68 -31.13
C LEU A 284 19.82 0.84 -31.36
N GLU A 285 19.87 0.05 -32.44
CA GLU A 285 21.07 -0.73 -32.80
C GLU A 285 22.22 0.19 -33.19
N THR A 286 21.94 1.25 -33.95
CA THR A 286 22.94 2.26 -34.33
C THR A 286 23.49 2.97 -33.08
N ALA A 287 22.63 3.31 -32.12
CA ALA A 287 23.04 3.92 -30.86
C ALA A 287 23.87 2.99 -29.98
N ARG A 288 23.63 1.68 -30.05
CA ARG A 288 24.37 0.65 -29.30
C ARG A 288 25.76 0.43 -29.89
N GLN A 289 25.88 0.30 -31.21
CA GLN A 289 27.17 0.21 -31.89
C GLN A 289 28.07 1.42 -31.62
N LYS A 290 27.47 2.62 -31.52
CA LYS A 290 28.21 3.86 -31.21
C LYS A 290 28.71 3.92 -29.76
N ARG A 291 28.11 3.18 -28.82
CA ARG A 291 28.59 3.06 -27.43
C ARG A 291 29.70 2.04 -27.26
N ASP A 292 29.66 0.95 -28.03
CA ASP A 292 30.60 -0.16 -27.87
C ASP A 292 31.89 0.02 -28.71
N GLY A 293 31.95 1.05 -29.57
CA GLY A 293 33.06 1.33 -30.50
C GLY A 293 33.93 2.56 -30.20
N GLY A 294 33.87 3.14 -29.00
CA GLY A 294 34.70 4.29 -28.58
C GLY A 294 35.22 4.14 -27.17
#